data_AF-A0A397YF68-F1
#
_entry.id   AF-A0A397YF68-F1
#
_cell.length_a   1.000
_cell.length_b   1.000
_cell.length_c   1.000
_cell.angle_alpha   90.00
_cell.angle_beta   90.00
_cell.angle_gamma   90.00
#
_symmetry.space_group_name_H-M   'P 1'
#
loop_
_entity.id
_entity.type
_entity.pdbx_description
1 polymer ?
#
loop_
_entity_poly.entity_id
_entity_poly.type
_entity_poly.pdbx_seq_one_letter_code
_entity_poly.pdbx_strand_id
1 'polypeptide(L)'
;MHRTIQALEAKTKLALADAARFKNGNQAIATCYATLSDAIYNLGNARKSIKKRDVTALNMFLTAAVSDYGACVEGFIDANQVNTV
;
A
#
# COMPACT_ATOMS: atom_id res chain seq x y z
N MET A 1 -14.90 7.62 -13.36
CA MET A 1 -14.65 7.71 -11.90
C MET A 1 -14.24 6.30 -11.44
N HIS A 2 -12.98 6.09 -11.05
CA HIS A 2 -12.45 4.75 -10.75
C HIS A 2 -12.67 4.40 -9.28
N ARG A 3 -13.91 4.01 -8.95
CA ARG A 3 -14.37 3.74 -7.58
C ARG A 3 -13.51 2.69 -6.87
N THR A 4 -13.03 1.68 -7.59
CA THR A 4 -12.18 0.62 -7.02
C THR A 4 -10.85 1.14 -6.47
N ILE A 5 -10.11 1.95 -7.26
CA ILE A 5 -8.82 2.51 -6.81
C ILE A 5 -9.04 3.49 -5.66
N GLN A 6 -10.12 4.28 -5.68
CA GLN A 6 -10.44 5.19 -4.58
C GLN A 6 -10.78 4.44 -3.28
N ALA A 7 -11.56 3.37 -3.37
CA ALA A 7 -11.88 2.52 -2.23
C ALA A 7 -10.61 1.85 -1.67
N LEU A 8 -9.71 1.42 -2.56
CA LEU A 8 -8.43 0.86 -2.18
C LEU A 8 -7.55 1.91 -1.48
N GLU A 9 -7.40 3.11 -2.04
CA GLU A 9 -6.68 4.24 -1.40
C GLU A 9 -7.20 4.52 0.02
N ALA A 10 -8.53 4.50 0.20
CA ALA A 10 -9.14 4.73 1.50
C ALA A 10 -8.79 3.64 2.52
N LYS A 11 -8.87 2.36 2.10
CA LYS A 11 -8.46 1.22 2.95
C LYS A 11 -6.98 1.28 3.29
N THR A 12 -6.11 1.57 2.32
CA THR A 12 -4.67 1.67 2.55
C THR A 12 -4.34 2.81 3.52
N LYS A 13 -5.05 3.93 3.47
CA LYS A 13 -4.89 5.03 4.45
C LYS A 13 -5.29 4.63 5.86
N LEU A 14 -6.33 3.82 6.03
CA LEU A 14 -6.72 3.30 7.35
C LEU A 14 -5.64 2.36 7.90
N ALA A 15 -5.18 1.42 7.09
CA ALA A 15 -4.08 0.50 7.44
C ALA A 15 -2.79 1.28 7.78
N LEU A 16 -2.44 2.29 6.99
CA LEU A 16 -1.28 3.16 7.28
C LEU A 16 -1.43 3.88 8.62
N ALA A 17 -2.64 4.37 8.94
CA ALA A 17 -2.90 5.06 10.21
C ALA A 17 -2.78 4.11 11.41
N ASP A 18 -3.21 2.86 11.27
CA ASP A 18 -3.01 1.85 12.32
C ASP A 18 -1.53 1.46 12.45
N ALA A 19 -0.83 1.21 11.35
CA ALA A 19 0.62 0.96 11.38
C ALA A 19 1.39 2.13 12.03
N ALA A 20 0.98 3.37 11.78
CA ALA A 20 1.61 4.56 12.36
C ALA A 20 1.56 4.58 13.90
N ARG A 21 0.53 3.99 14.51
CA ARG A 21 0.37 3.92 15.98
C ARG A 21 1.37 2.98 16.63
N PHE A 22 1.79 1.93 15.91
CA PHE A 22 2.55 0.81 16.47
C PHE A 22 3.93 0.61 15.83
N LYS A 23 4.30 1.40 14.81
CA LYS A 23 5.60 1.28 14.11
C LYS A 23 6.82 1.45 15.03
N ASN A 24 6.68 2.22 16.11
CA ASN A 24 7.76 2.43 17.06
C ASN A 24 7.79 1.24 18.02
N GLY A 25 8.72 0.30 17.81
CA GLY A 25 8.89 -0.89 18.65
C GLY A 25 8.55 -2.22 17.98
N ASN A 26 8.03 -2.19 16.74
CA ASN A 26 7.85 -3.39 15.93
C ASN A 26 8.33 -3.13 14.49
N GLN A 27 9.41 -3.84 14.10
CA GLN A 27 10.03 -3.70 12.78
C GLN A 27 9.09 -4.12 11.64
N ALA A 28 8.28 -5.17 11.80
CA ALA A 28 7.32 -5.59 10.78
C ALA A 28 6.26 -4.50 10.54
N ILE A 29 5.77 -3.87 11.60
CA ILE A 29 4.84 -2.74 11.50
C ILE A 29 5.52 -1.52 10.86
N ALA A 30 6.79 -1.27 11.17
CA ALA A 30 7.56 -0.20 10.53
C ALA A 30 7.72 -0.44 9.02
N THR A 31 7.99 -1.68 8.60
CA THR A 31 8.01 -2.08 7.19
C THR A 31 6.65 -1.82 6.53
N CYS A 32 5.55 -2.28 7.14
CA CYS A 32 4.21 -2.02 6.63
C CYS A 32 3.89 -0.52 6.54
N TYR A 33 4.28 0.28 7.54
CA TYR A 33 4.09 1.72 7.46
C TYR A 33 4.79 2.34 6.25
N ALA A 34 6.03 1.91 5.96
CA ALA A 34 6.77 2.40 4.80
C ALA A 34 6.10 1.97 3.49
N THR A 35 5.84 0.66 3.31
CA THR A 35 5.32 0.17 2.03
C THR A 35 3.86 0.57 1.80
N LEU A 36 3.03 0.71 2.83
CA LEU A 36 1.66 1.25 2.68
C LEU A 36 1.67 2.73 2.28
N SER A 37 2.68 3.51 2.70
CA SER A 37 2.87 4.88 2.21
C SER A 37 3.19 4.90 0.71
N ASP A 38 4.05 3.99 0.25
CA ASP A 38 4.39 3.83 -1.17
C ASP A 38 3.18 3.34 -1.98
N ALA A 39 2.39 2.41 -1.43
CA ALA A 39 1.16 1.94 -2.05
C ALA A 39 0.16 3.08 -2.27
N ILE A 40 0.01 4.00 -1.30
CA ILE A 40 -0.87 5.18 -1.46
C ILE A 40 -0.37 6.08 -2.59
N TYR A 41 0.95 6.31 -2.68
CA TYR A 41 1.54 7.08 -3.77
C TYR A 41 1.27 6.41 -5.13
N ASN A 42 1.49 5.10 -5.22
CA ASN A 42 1.28 4.30 -6.41
C ASN A 42 -0.19 4.31 -6.86
N LEU A 43 -1.15 4.09 -5.95
CA LEU A 43 -2.58 4.19 -6.26
C LEU A 43 -2.99 5.59 -6.73
N GLY A 44 -2.46 6.63 -6.10
CA GLY A 44 -2.69 8.01 -6.50
C GLY A 44 -2.23 8.30 -7.94
N ASN A 45 -1.09 7.73 -8.34
CA ASN A 45 -0.60 7.84 -9.71
C ASN A 45 -1.34 6.93 -10.69
N ALA A 46 -1.72 5.70 -10.31
CA ALA A 46 -2.60 4.85 -11.09
C ALA A 46 -3.89 5.59 -11.47
N ARG A 47 -4.51 6.29 -10.52
CA ARG A 47 -5.70 7.11 -10.78
C ARG A 47 -5.45 8.25 -11.78
N LYS A 48 -4.27 8.89 -11.73
CA LYS A 48 -3.87 9.92 -12.70
C LYS A 48 -3.67 9.31 -14.10
N SER A 49 -3.04 8.14 -14.19
CA SER A 49 -2.81 7.42 -15.45
C SER A 49 -4.12 7.09 -16.16
N ILE A 50 -5.18 6.74 -15.41
CA ILE A 50 -6.47 6.49 -16.05
C ILE A 50 -7.09 7.74 -16.67
N LYS A 51 -6.97 8.91 -16.00
CA LYS A 51 -7.41 10.18 -16.58
C LYS A 51 -6.69 10.49 -17.89
N LYS A 52 -5.42 10.07 -18.00
CA LYS A 52 -4.57 10.21 -19.19
C LYS A 52 -4.74 9.08 -20.22
N ARG A 53 -5.53 8.04 -19.90
CA ARG A 53 -5.65 6.80 -20.69
C ARG A 53 -4.30 6.09 -20.91
N ASP A 54 -3.35 6.27 -20.00
CA ASP A 54 -2.03 5.65 -20.04
C ASP A 54 -2.09 4.29 -19.36
N VAL A 55 -2.37 3.25 -20.15
CA VAL A 55 -2.54 1.87 -19.65
C VAL A 55 -1.23 1.25 -19.18
N THR A 56 -0.10 1.63 -19.77
CA THR A 56 1.22 1.14 -19.38
C THR A 56 1.60 1.68 -18.01
N ALA A 57 1.47 2.99 -17.78
CA ALA A 57 1.73 3.58 -16.48
C ALA A 57 0.71 3.11 -15.43
N LEU A 58 -0.57 2.94 -15.82
CA LEU A 58 -1.57 2.36 -14.93
C LEU A 58 -1.14 0.99 -14.42
N ASN A 59 -0.74 0.09 -15.33
CA ASN A 59 -0.32 -1.25 -14.97
C ASN A 59 0.92 -1.22 -14.07
N MET A 60 1.91 -0.39 -14.40
CA MET A 60 3.12 -0.22 -13.59
C MET A 60 2.79 0.20 -12.16
N PHE A 61 1.95 1.23 -11.97
CA PHE A 61 1.60 1.71 -10.64
C PHE A 61 0.73 0.72 -9.85
N LEU A 62 -0.17 -0.02 -10.52
CA LEU A 62 -0.95 -1.05 -9.84
C LEU A 62 -0.08 -2.23 -9.41
N THR A 63 0.87 -2.68 -10.25
CA THR A 63 1.83 -3.72 -9.88
C THR A 63 2.68 -3.28 -8.70
N ALA A 64 3.21 -2.06 -8.72
CA ALA A 64 3.98 -1.53 -7.60
C ALA A 64 3.18 -1.51 -6.29
N ALA A 65 1.93 -1.02 -6.33
CA ALA A 65 1.05 -1.04 -5.15
C ALA A 65 0.78 -2.46 -4.62
N VAL A 66 0.67 -3.46 -5.50
CA VAL A 66 0.52 -4.88 -5.08
C VAL A 66 1.82 -5.41 -4.45
N SER A 67 2.98 -5.09 -5.02
CA SER A 67 4.28 -5.43 -4.43
C SER A 67 4.47 -4.81 -3.05
N ASP A 68 4.03 -3.56 -2.86
CA ASP A 68 4.09 -2.87 -1.57
C ASP A 68 3.25 -3.58 -0.50
N TYR A 69 2.07 -4.10 -0.87
CA TYR A 69 1.26 -4.94 0.04
C TYR A 69 1.94 -6.27 0.34
N GLY A 70 2.55 -6.90 -0.67
CA GLY A 70 3.33 -8.12 -0.50
C GLY A 70 4.45 -7.93 0.52
N ALA A 71 5.26 -6.89 0.37
CA ALA A 71 6.35 -6.57 1.27
C ALA A 71 5.90 -6.30 2.72
N CYS A 72 4.72 -5.70 2.92
CA CYS A 72 4.12 -5.57 4.25
C CYS A 72 3.81 -6.94 4.86
N VAL A 73 3.16 -7.84 4.10
CA VAL A 73 2.82 -9.19 4.57
C VAL A 73 4.07 -10.03 4.82
N GLU A 74 5.05 -9.98 3.91
CA GLU A 74 6.34 -10.67 4.04
C GLU A 74 7.09 -10.24 5.30
N GLY A 75 7.07 -8.94 5.64
CA GLY A 75 7.66 -8.45 6.88
C GLY A 75 7.10 -9.10 8.15
N PHE A 76 5.81 -9.44 8.18
CA PHE A 76 5.20 -10.19 9.28
C PHE A 76 5.55 -11.68 9.25
N ILE A 77 5.60 -12.29 8.06
CA ILE A 77 5.99 -13.69 7.88
C ILE A 77 7.42 -13.90 8.36
N ASP A 78 8.36 -13.06 7.91
CA ASP A 78 9.78 -13.14 8.27
C ASP A 78 10.01 -12.91 9.77
N ALA A 79 9.18 -12.07 10.40
CA ALA A 79 9.21 -11.83 11.83
C ALA A 79 8.50 -12.94 12.64
N ASN A 80 7.87 -13.92 11.99
CA ASN A 80 6.98 -14.92 12.61
C ASN A 80 5.90 -14.28 13.51
N GLN A 81 5.30 -13.20 13.01
CA GLN A 81 4.26 -12.43 13.70
C GLN A 81 2.94 -12.47 12.94
N VAL A 82 1.83 -12.38 13.66
CA VAL A 82 0.51 -12.20 13.04
C VAL A 82 0.39 -10.78 12.50
N ASN A 83 -0.03 -10.63 11.25
CA ASN A 83 -0.35 -9.32 10.70
C ASN A 83 -1.57 -8.74 11.42
N THR A 84 -1.37 -7.58 12.06
CA THR A 84 -2.38 -6.87 12.87
C THR A 84 -2.76 -5.51 12.26
N VAL A 85 -2.30 -5.24 11.03
CA VAL A 85 -2.53 -4.02 10.26
C VAL A 85 -3.61 -4.24 9.20
#